data_AF-A8IH46-F1
#
_entry.id   AF-A8IH46-F1
#
_cell.length_a   1.000
_cell.length_b   1.000
_cell.length_c   1.000
_cell.angle_alpha   90.00
_cell.angle_beta   90.00
_cell.angle_gamma   90.00
#
_symmetry.space_group_name_H-M   'P 1'
#
loop_
_entity.id
_entity.type
_entity.pdbx_description
1 polymer ?
#
loop_
_entity_poly.entity_id
_entity_poly.type
_entity_poly.pdbx_seq_one_letter_code
_entity_poly.pdbx_strand_id
1 'polypeptide(L)'
;MARGGGHGFRPLPPCAMKRVAPASAGAPGRRGEIMTRRPADDSPSAPSGGPLATPAVGSIVSSAHLAEGGALPALSEVEFGLNMISHAYSRWMVRCMSAAGVPDLSALDVQVLHHVVHRDRPKTIADLCLVLDVEDTHLVTYAAKKLQALGLVSGGRRGKEKTLTATPAGKRACARYREVREALLSSAVAATGIAPEKLSEIAAVLRALSGHYDQAARSAASL
;
A
#
# COMPACT_ATOMS: atom_id res chain seq x y z
N MET A 1 -1.26 57.86 -8.55
CA MET A 1 -0.60 57.63 -9.86
C MET A 1 0.37 56.45 -9.72
N ALA A 2 0.77 55.82 -10.84
CA ALA A 2 1.29 54.43 -10.97
C ALA A 2 0.18 53.39 -10.76
N ARG A 3 -0.35 52.71 -11.80
CA ARG A 3 0.27 51.73 -12.74
C ARG A 3 0.85 50.52 -12.00
N GLY A 4 0.48 49.27 -12.24
CA GLY A 4 -0.41 48.70 -13.27
C GLY A 4 0.31 47.52 -13.96
N GLY A 5 -0.14 46.28 -13.71
CA GLY A 5 0.58 45.08 -14.16
C GLY A 5 -0.24 43.79 -13.99
N GLY A 6 -1.30 43.63 -14.79
CA GLY A 6 -2.08 42.39 -14.81
C GLY A 6 -1.47 41.38 -15.78
N HIS A 7 -0.95 40.26 -15.25
CA HIS A 7 -0.51 39.14 -16.08
C HIS A 7 -1.70 38.25 -16.46
N GLY A 8 -2.19 38.42 -17.70
CA GLY A 8 -3.27 37.61 -18.25
C GLY A 8 -2.84 36.18 -18.55
N PHE A 9 -3.59 35.22 -18.02
CA PHE A 9 -3.40 33.79 -18.25
C PHE A 9 -3.92 33.41 -19.65
N ARG A 10 -3.08 32.86 -20.53
CA ARG A 10 -3.49 32.34 -21.85
C ARG A 10 -3.60 30.80 -21.82
N PRO A 11 -4.75 30.20 -22.15
CA PRO A 11 -4.86 28.76 -22.29
C PRO A 11 -4.22 28.27 -23.60
N LEU A 12 -3.65 27.06 -23.57
CA LEU A 12 -3.07 26.38 -24.73
C LEU A 12 -4.17 25.72 -25.61
N PRO A 13 -3.98 25.62 -26.93
CA PRO A 13 -4.93 24.95 -27.82
C PRO A 13 -4.87 23.41 -27.70
N PRO A 14 -6.00 22.70 -27.90
CA PRO A 14 -6.04 21.24 -27.84
C PRO A 14 -5.37 20.58 -29.05
N CYS A 15 -4.61 19.51 -28.80
CA CYS A 15 -3.88 18.77 -29.83
C CYS A 15 -4.82 17.84 -30.62
N ALA A 16 -4.81 17.92 -31.95
CA ALA A 16 -5.74 17.18 -32.81
C ALA A 16 -5.29 15.73 -33.05
N MET A 17 -6.01 14.75 -32.50
CA MET A 17 -5.84 13.33 -32.81
C MET A 17 -6.35 13.00 -34.22
N LYS A 18 -5.47 12.60 -35.13
CA LYS A 18 -5.87 11.98 -36.42
C LYS A 18 -6.36 10.54 -36.18
N ARG A 19 -7.58 10.24 -36.63
CA ARG A 19 -8.06 8.86 -36.75
C ARG A 19 -7.42 8.19 -37.97
N VAL A 20 -7.02 6.92 -37.83
CA VAL A 20 -6.66 6.03 -38.94
C VAL A 20 -7.85 5.10 -39.18
N ALA A 21 -8.20 4.89 -40.46
CA ALA A 21 -9.26 3.95 -40.86
C ALA A 21 -8.67 2.57 -41.21
N PRO A 22 -9.36 1.46 -40.88
CA PRO A 22 -8.92 0.12 -41.30
C PRO A 22 -9.37 -0.19 -42.74
N ALA A 23 -8.50 -0.85 -43.50
CA ALA A 23 -8.80 -1.41 -44.82
C ALA A 23 -9.47 -2.80 -44.73
N SER A 24 -10.12 -3.23 -45.82
CA SER A 24 -11.14 -4.29 -45.82
C SER A 24 -10.75 -5.61 -46.49
N ALA A 25 -11.34 -6.69 -45.98
CA ALA A 25 -11.85 -7.88 -46.68
C ALA A 25 -10.88 -8.93 -47.30
N GLY A 26 -11.24 -10.22 -47.10
CA GLY A 26 -10.69 -11.39 -47.80
C GLY A 26 -11.23 -12.73 -47.27
N ALA A 27 -11.97 -13.49 -48.08
CA ALA A 27 -12.49 -14.86 -47.86
C ALA A 27 -12.85 -15.48 -49.25
N PRO A 28 -13.40 -16.71 -49.45
CA PRO A 28 -13.57 -17.92 -48.59
C PRO A 28 -13.23 -19.28 -49.31
N GLY A 29 -13.49 -20.44 -48.67
CA GLY A 29 -13.64 -21.79 -49.31
C GLY A 29 -13.11 -22.96 -48.43
N ARG A 30 -13.88 -23.96 -47.93
CA ARG A 30 -14.61 -25.11 -48.56
C ARG A 30 -13.70 -26.07 -49.35
N ARG A 31 -13.83 -27.41 -49.32
CA ARG A 31 -14.62 -28.43 -48.56
C ARG A 31 -13.90 -29.79 -48.80
N GLY A 32 -13.83 -30.73 -47.85
CA GLY A 32 -13.14 -32.02 -48.01
C GLY A 32 -13.60 -33.09 -47.00
N GLU A 33 -13.51 -34.37 -47.35
CA GLU A 33 -14.33 -35.45 -46.74
C GLU A 33 -13.80 -36.88 -47.03
N ILE A 34 -14.44 -37.92 -46.44
CA ILE A 34 -14.33 -39.39 -46.70
C ILE A 34 -13.31 -40.21 -45.87
N MET A 35 -13.69 -41.46 -45.59
CA MET A 35 -13.23 -42.36 -44.51
C MET A 35 -12.91 -43.79 -45.01
N THR A 36 -11.89 -44.44 -44.43
CA THR A 36 -11.66 -45.91 -44.48
C THR A 36 -11.15 -46.44 -43.12
N ARG A 37 -11.35 -47.74 -42.82
CA ARG A 37 -11.16 -48.35 -41.48
C ARG A 37 -10.14 -49.52 -41.45
N ARG A 38 -9.34 -49.57 -40.36
CA ARG A 38 -8.64 -50.74 -39.73
C ARG A 38 -7.53 -51.47 -40.53
N PRO A 39 -6.67 -52.29 -39.87
CA PRO A 39 -6.58 -52.61 -38.44
C PRO A 39 -5.27 -52.11 -37.75
N ALA A 40 -5.01 -52.56 -36.53
CA ALA A 40 -3.94 -52.09 -35.64
C ALA A 40 -2.70 -52.99 -35.66
N ASP A 41 -1.53 -52.41 -35.36
CA ASP A 41 -0.39 -53.10 -34.73
C ASP A 41 0.49 -52.08 -33.94
N ASP A 42 1.36 -52.58 -33.07
CA ASP A 42 1.98 -51.86 -31.93
C ASP A 42 3.06 -50.80 -32.28
N SER A 43 3.05 -49.69 -31.52
CA SER A 43 4.22 -48.82 -31.26
C SER A 43 3.93 -47.84 -30.10
N PRO A 44 4.95 -47.35 -29.37
CA PRO A 44 4.81 -47.02 -27.95
C PRO A 44 4.06 -45.72 -27.65
N SER A 45 3.37 -45.73 -26.50
CA SER A 45 2.63 -44.58 -25.97
C SER A 45 3.56 -43.39 -25.67
N ALA A 46 3.54 -42.38 -26.55
CA ALA A 46 4.08 -41.08 -26.24
C ALA A 46 3.28 -40.44 -25.07
N PRO A 47 3.93 -39.70 -24.16
CA PRO A 47 3.20 -38.96 -23.13
C PRO A 47 2.32 -37.90 -23.81
N SER A 48 1.02 -37.93 -23.49
CA SER A 48 0.04 -36.98 -24.02
C SER A 48 0.42 -35.56 -23.63
N GLY A 49 1.08 -34.85 -24.54
CA GLY A 49 1.38 -33.44 -24.42
C GLY A 49 0.09 -32.63 -24.40
N GLY A 50 -0.46 -32.41 -23.20
CA GLY A 50 -1.40 -31.32 -22.97
C GLY A 50 -0.77 -30.01 -23.45
N PRO A 51 -1.58 -29.02 -23.88
CA PRO A 51 -1.07 -27.81 -24.50
C PRO A 51 -0.01 -27.20 -23.59
N LEU A 52 1.22 -27.15 -24.09
CA LEU A 52 2.36 -26.52 -23.42
C LEU A 52 1.92 -25.12 -23.03
N ALA A 53 1.76 -24.91 -21.72
CA ALA A 53 1.42 -23.60 -21.21
C ALA A 53 2.49 -22.64 -21.71
N THR A 54 2.10 -21.69 -22.57
CA THR A 54 2.91 -20.51 -22.85
C THR A 54 3.43 -20.01 -21.51
N PRO A 55 4.74 -19.77 -21.34
CA PRO A 55 5.26 -19.34 -20.05
C PRO A 55 4.59 -18.02 -19.69
N ALA A 56 3.56 -18.10 -18.85
CA ALA A 56 2.94 -16.95 -18.24
C ALA A 56 4.08 -16.23 -17.53
N VAL A 57 4.20 -14.93 -17.79
CA VAL A 57 5.18 -14.08 -17.11
C VAL A 57 5.06 -14.39 -15.62
N GLY A 58 6.13 -14.93 -15.03
CA GLY A 58 6.09 -15.51 -13.70
C GLY A 58 5.54 -14.51 -12.69
N SER A 59 4.82 -15.01 -11.68
CA SER A 59 4.26 -14.18 -10.61
C SER A 59 5.34 -13.26 -10.04
N ILE A 60 4.97 -11.99 -9.81
CA ILE A 60 5.94 -10.97 -9.38
C ILE A 60 6.21 -11.15 -7.88
N VAL A 61 7.14 -12.05 -7.57
CA VAL A 61 7.54 -12.43 -6.21
C VAL A 61 8.95 -11.93 -5.89
N SER A 62 9.20 -11.64 -4.61
CA SER A 62 10.54 -11.21 -4.15
C SER A 62 11.57 -12.34 -4.20
N SER A 63 11.11 -13.58 -4.03
CA SER A 63 11.91 -14.77 -3.76
C SER A 63 11.21 -16.00 -4.35
N ALA A 64 11.58 -16.41 -5.57
CA ALA A 64 10.93 -17.53 -6.27
C ALA A 64 10.90 -18.83 -5.45
N HIS A 65 12.00 -19.12 -4.73
CA HIS A 65 12.13 -20.28 -3.85
C HIS A 65 11.11 -20.37 -2.69
N LEU A 66 10.41 -19.28 -2.35
CA LEU A 66 9.31 -19.30 -1.37
C LEU A 66 7.96 -19.67 -2.00
N ALA A 67 7.83 -19.47 -3.31
CA ALA A 67 6.63 -19.79 -4.10
C ALA A 67 6.68 -21.20 -4.72
N GLU A 68 7.86 -21.79 -4.85
CA GLU A 68 8.08 -23.13 -5.40
C GLU A 68 7.54 -24.23 -4.47
N GLY A 69 6.56 -25.01 -4.95
CA GLY A 69 5.98 -26.15 -4.22
C GLY A 69 5.17 -25.79 -2.96
N GLY A 70 5.03 -24.51 -2.63
CA GLY A 70 4.32 -24.03 -1.45
C GLY A 70 2.79 -24.17 -1.54
N ALA A 71 2.13 -24.23 -0.39
CA ALA A 71 0.67 -24.38 -0.29
C ALA A 71 -0.13 -23.15 -0.78
N LEU A 72 0.51 -21.97 -0.85
CA LEU A 72 -0.12 -20.73 -1.32
C LEU A 72 0.90 -19.79 -1.99
N PRO A 73 1.34 -20.04 -3.23
CA PRO A 73 2.37 -19.24 -3.91
C PRO A 73 2.00 -17.74 -4.05
N ALA A 74 0.71 -17.42 -4.14
CA ALA A 74 0.21 -16.05 -4.20
C ALA A 74 0.51 -15.22 -2.94
N LEU A 75 0.84 -15.85 -1.80
CA LEU A 75 1.26 -15.14 -0.59
C LEU A 75 2.59 -14.38 -0.83
N SER A 76 3.52 -14.96 -1.59
CA SER A 76 4.81 -14.33 -1.91
C SER A 76 4.69 -13.12 -2.83
N GLU A 77 3.60 -13.00 -3.59
CA GLU A 77 3.26 -11.78 -4.35
C GLU A 77 2.79 -10.67 -3.41
N VAL A 78 1.95 -11.02 -2.42
CA VAL A 78 1.49 -10.09 -1.38
C VAL A 78 2.67 -9.61 -0.52
N GLU A 79 3.60 -10.50 -0.14
CA GLU A 79 4.81 -10.16 0.64
C GLU A 79 5.76 -9.22 -0.11
N PHE A 80 5.94 -9.44 -1.42
CA PHE A 80 6.66 -8.49 -2.26
C PHE A 80 5.98 -7.11 -2.30
N GLY A 81 4.65 -7.09 -2.44
CA GLY A 81 3.84 -5.87 -2.35
C GLY A 81 3.95 -5.17 -0.99
N LEU A 82 3.96 -5.94 0.11
CA LEU A 82 4.10 -5.45 1.49
C LEU A 82 5.44 -4.74 1.71
N ASN A 83 6.55 -5.31 1.24
CA ASN A 83 7.87 -4.69 1.31
C ASN A 83 7.88 -3.33 0.59
N MET A 84 7.38 -3.30 -0.64
CA MET A 84 7.34 -2.10 -1.48
C MET A 84 6.44 -1.00 -0.88
N ILE A 85 5.23 -1.36 -0.42
CA ILE A 85 4.29 -0.39 0.15
C ILE A 85 4.73 0.10 1.53
N SER A 86 5.35 -0.75 2.36
CA SER A 86 5.89 -0.37 3.68
C SER A 86 6.94 0.74 3.55
N HIS A 87 7.90 0.57 2.62
CA HIS A 87 8.91 1.58 2.34
C HIS A 87 8.32 2.86 1.72
N ALA A 88 7.37 2.74 0.79
CA ALA A 88 6.71 3.89 0.18
C ALA A 88 5.87 4.69 1.19
N TYR A 89 5.07 4.02 2.01
CA TYR A 89 4.21 4.61 3.03
C TYR A 89 5.02 5.28 4.15
N SER A 90 6.11 4.66 4.60
CA SER A 90 7.02 5.26 5.58
C SER A 90 7.64 6.56 5.07
N ARG A 91 8.11 6.60 3.81
CA ARG A 91 8.59 7.83 3.18
C ARG A 91 7.47 8.87 3.05
N TRP A 92 6.27 8.46 2.66
CA TRP A 92 5.11 9.34 2.52
C TRP A 92 4.75 10.02 3.86
N MET A 93 4.63 9.28 4.96
CA MET A 93 4.30 9.85 6.27
C MET A 93 5.29 10.95 6.71
N VAL A 94 6.60 10.68 6.57
CA VAL A 94 7.65 11.65 6.92
C VAL A 94 7.58 12.90 6.04
N ARG A 95 7.40 12.74 4.72
CA ARG A 95 7.33 13.88 3.77
C ARG A 95 6.04 14.69 3.96
N CYS A 96 4.91 14.03 4.20
CA CYS A 96 3.62 14.68 4.46
C CYS A 96 3.65 15.48 5.77
N MET A 97 4.29 14.96 6.83
CA MET A 97 4.47 15.69 8.08
C MET A 97 5.46 16.86 7.95
N SER A 98 6.54 16.69 7.17
CA SER A 98 7.46 17.78 6.83
C SER A 98 6.73 18.92 6.11
N ALA A 99 5.88 18.60 5.12
CA ALA A 99 5.03 19.57 4.42
C ALA A 99 3.93 20.18 5.33
N ALA A 100 3.46 19.44 6.32
CA ALA A 100 2.61 19.95 7.41
C ALA A 100 3.36 20.87 8.39
N GLY A 101 4.64 21.18 8.13
CA GLY A 101 5.45 22.14 8.87
C GLY A 101 6.09 21.57 10.14
N VAL A 102 6.21 20.25 10.26
CA VAL A 102 6.93 19.58 11.35
C VAL A 102 7.98 18.64 10.73
N PRO A 103 9.20 19.13 10.43
CA PRO A 103 10.27 18.31 9.89
C PRO A 103 10.82 17.33 10.95
N ASP A 104 11.76 16.49 10.51
CA ASP A 104 12.59 15.62 11.35
C ASP A 104 11.84 14.57 12.20
N LEU A 105 10.55 14.34 11.95
CA LEU A 105 9.79 13.22 12.51
C LEU A 105 10.00 11.94 11.68
N SER A 106 10.19 10.82 12.37
CA SER A 106 10.17 9.47 11.80
C SER A 106 8.73 8.99 11.54
N ALA A 107 8.58 7.89 10.80
CA ALA A 107 7.29 7.24 10.59
C ALA A 107 6.56 6.93 11.91
N LEU A 108 7.29 6.39 12.90
CA LEU A 108 6.74 6.07 14.22
C LEU A 108 6.35 7.32 15.01
N ASP A 109 7.15 8.40 14.95
CA ASP A 109 6.79 9.68 15.59
C ASP A 109 5.44 10.21 15.06
N VAL A 110 5.23 10.12 13.74
CA VAL A 110 3.99 10.53 13.06
C VAL A 110 2.81 9.65 13.48
N GLN A 111 3.00 8.32 13.52
CA GLN A 111 1.98 7.38 13.99
C GLN A 111 1.59 7.63 15.45
N VAL A 112 2.56 7.77 16.37
CA VAL A 112 2.32 8.08 17.78
C VAL A 112 1.55 9.39 17.93
N LEU A 113 1.92 10.45 17.18
CA LEU A 113 1.20 11.71 17.22
C LEU A 113 -0.27 11.58 16.77
N HIS A 114 -0.51 10.89 15.64
CA HIS A 114 -1.88 10.64 15.17
C HIS A 114 -2.72 9.85 16.18
N HIS A 115 -2.13 8.83 16.82
CA HIS A 115 -2.82 8.05 17.84
C HIS A 115 -3.08 8.88 19.11
N VAL A 116 -2.15 9.73 19.55
CA VAL A 116 -2.38 10.65 20.67
C VAL A 116 -3.51 11.64 20.37
N VAL A 117 -3.56 12.22 19.17
CA VAL A 117 -4.64 13.13 18.72
C VAL A 117 -5.99 12.41 18.59
N HIS A 118 -6.02 11.15 18.17
CA HIS A 118 -7.27 10.39 17.99
C HIS A 118 -8.08 10.25 19.30
N ARG A 119 -9.39 10.57 19.24
CA ARG A 119 -10.35 10.53 20.37
C ARG A 119 -10.02 11.42 21.59
N ASP A 120 -9.07 12.35 21.48
CA ASP A 120 -8.75 13.42 22.44
C ASP A 120 -8.66 13.02 23.94
N ARG A 121 -8.34 11.75 24.21
CA ARG A 121 -8.16 11.21 25.56
C ARG A 121 -6.67 10.94 25.85
N PRO A 122 -6.21 11.07 27.10
CA PRO A 122 -4.86 10.67 27.50
C PRO A 122 -4.62 9.19 27.19
N LYS A 123 -3.42 8.85 26.70
CA LYS A 123 -3.01 7.47 26.38
C LYS A 123 -1.70 7.14 27.06
N THR A 124 -1.57 5.93 27.59
CA THR A 124 -0.30 5.45 28.13
C THR A 124 0.65 5.01 27.02
N ILE A 125 1.91 4.79 27.36
CA ILE A 125 2.86 4.15 26.44
C ILE A 125 2.40 2.73 26.10
N ALA A 126 1.89 1.96 27.07
CA ALA A 126 1.34 0.62 26.83
C ALA A 126 0.13 0.62 25.88
N ASP A 127 -0.81 1.57 26.04
CA ASP A 127 -1.94 1.75 25.11
C ASP A 127 -1.46 2.05 23.67
N LEU A 128 -0.32 2.74 23.53
CA LEU A 128 0.26 3.08 22.24
C LEU A 128 1.00 1.89 21.62
N CYS A 129 1.83 1.18 22.39
CA CYS A 129 2.48 -0.06 21.93
C CYS A 129 1.46 -1.08 21.43
N LEU A 130 0.38 -1.31 22.21
CA LEU A 130 -0.68 -2.26 21.88
C LEU A 130 -1.44 -1.92 20.59
N VAL A 131 -1.70 -0.63 20.33
CA VAL A 131 -2.52 -0.20 19.18
C VAL A 131 -1.67 0.06 17.93
N LEU A 132 -0.38 0.33 18.10
CA LEU A 132 0.58 0.48 16.99
C LEU A 132 1.26 -0.83 16.61
N ASP A 133 1.04 -1.90 17.39
CA ASP A 133 1.70 -3.19 17.27
C ASP A 133 3.25 -3.08 17.30
N VAL A 134 3.74 -2.43 18.37
CA VAL A 134 5.18 -2.19 18.59
C VAL A 134 5.62 -2.87 19.88
N GLU A 135 6.44 -3.91 19.75
CA GLU A 135 6.99 -4.66 20.88
C GLU A 135 8.00 -3.82 21.69
N ASP A 136 8.93 -3.13 21.01
CA ASP A 136 9.93 -2.30 21.68
C ASP A 136 9.35 -0.98 22.23
N THR A 137 9.00 -1.04 23.52
CA THR A 137 8.51 0.09 24.32
C THR A 137 9.50 1.26 24.38
N HIS A 138 10.80 1.06 24.16
CA HIS A 138 11.76 2.16 24.10
C HIS A 138 11.53 3.04 22.87
N LEU A 139 11.18 2.47 21.70
CA LEU A 139 10.90 3.25 20.49
C LEU A 139 9.72 4.22 20.70
N VAL A 140 8.61 3.72 21.25
CA VAL A 140 7.43 4.54 21.59
C VAL A 140 7.78 5.57 22.67
N THR A 141 8.64 5.23 23.63
CA THR A 141 9.13 6.18 24.65
C THR A 141 10.02 7.28 24.07
N TYR A 142 10.85 6.99 23.07
CA TYR A 142 11.65 8.00 22.37
C TYR A 142 10.76 8.93 21.53
N ALA A 143 9.80 8.37 20.78
CA ALA A 143 8.82 9.14 20.04
C ALA A 143 8.02 10.07 20.97
N ALA A 144 7.55 9.56 22.11
CA ALA A 144 6.88 10.34 23.14
C ALA A 144 7.72 11.53 23.63
N LYS A 145 8.99 11.31 24.01
CA LYS A 145 9.90 12.38 24.45
C LYS A 145 10.13 13.43 23.37
N LYS A 146 10.29 13.01 22.12
CA LYS A 146 10.54 13.90 20.97
C LYS A 146 9.32 14.77 20.65
N LEU A 147 8.12 14.19 20.63
CA LEU A 147 6.86 14.92 20.45
C LEU A 147 6.57 15.88 21.61
N GLN A 148 7.01 15.56 22.85
CA GLN A 148 6.97 16.46 23.99
C GLN A 148 7.94 17.64 23.83
N ALA A 149 9.18 17.39 23.41
CA ALA A 149 10.17 18.43 23.16
C ALA A 149 9.73 19.41 22.04
N LEU A 150 8.99 18.92 21.05
CA LEU A 150 8.37 19.73 19.99
C LEU A 150 7.04 20.40 20.40
N GLY A 151 6.58 20.21 21.64
CA GLY A 151 5.33 20.78 22.15
C GLY A 151 4.05 20.25 21.51
N LEU A 152 4.11 19.14 20.77
CA LEU A 152 2.98 18.54 20.05
C LEU A 152 2.10 17.68 20.95
N VAL A 153 2.68 17.08 22.00
CA VAL A 153 1.97 16.36 23.05
C VAL A 153 2.43 16.83 24.42
N SER A 154 1.53 16.83 25.41
CA SER A 154 1.87 17.07 26.81
C SER A 154 1.96 15.75 27.58
N GLY A 155 2.83 15.70 28.58
CA GLY A 155 2.91 14.58 29.52
C GLY A 155 1.91 14.72 30.66
N GLY A 156 1.33 13.59 31.08
CA GLY A 156 0.51 13.48 32.28
C GLY A 156 0.82 12.19 33.05
N ARG A 157 0.02 11.90 34.07
CA ARG A 157 0.06 10.62 34.79
C ARG A 157 -1.35 10.08 35.01
N ARG A 158 -1.47 8.74 35.03
CA ARG A 158 -2.66 8.01 35.49
C ARG A 158 -2.18 6.99 36.51
N GLY A 159 -2.36 7.31 37.80
CA GLY A 159 -1.71 6.56 38.88
C GLY A 159 -0.20 6.54 38.71
N LYS A 160 0.40 5.35 38.60
CA LYS A 160 1.85 5.20 38.39
C LYS A 160 2.28 5.44 36.94
N GLU A 161 1.39 5.26 35.97
CA GLU A 161 1.68 5.29 34.53
C GLU A 161 1.90 6.71 34.00
N LYS A 162 2.78 6.86 32.99
CA LYS A 162 2.91 8.10 32.20
C LYS A 162 1.86 8.11 31.09
N THR A 163 1.22 9.26 30.87
CA THR A 163 0.26 9.45 29.77
C THR A 163 0.71 10.58 28.83
N LEU A 164 0.19 10.54 27.60
CA LEU A 164 0.33 11.57 26.58
C LEU A 164 -1.04 12.11 26.18
N THR A 165 -1.14 13.43 26.04
CA THR A 165 -2.34 14.14 25.57
C THR A 165 -1.94 15.09 24.44
N ALA A 166 -2.78 15.25 23.40
CA ALA A 166 -2.47 16.14 22.29
C ALA A 166 -2.57 17.62 22.71
N THR A 167 -1.56 18.42 22.40
CA THR A 167 -1.66 19.87 22.56
C THR A 167 -2.45 20.49 21.39
N PRO A 168 -2.89 21.77 21.51
CA PRO A 168 -3.41 22.49 20.36
C PRO A 168 -2.43 22.57 19.17
N ALA A 169 -1.11 22.54 19.42
CA ALA A 169 -0.10 22.48 18.36
C ALA A 169 -0.09 21.12 17.65
N GLY A 170 -0.13 20.01 18.39
CA GLY A 170 -0.25 18.66 17.80
C GLY A 170 -1.52 18.48 16.98
N LYS A 171 -2.67 18.97 17.47
CA LYS A 171 -3.94 18.96 16.72
C LYS A 171 -3.84 19.75 15.41
N ARG A 172 -3.22 20.95 15.43
CA ARG A 172 -2.99 21.75 14.21
C ARG A 172 -2.02 21.07 13.23
N ALA A 173 -0.97 20.41 13.73
CA ALA A 173 -0.05 19.65 12.87
C ALA A 173 -0.78 18.51 12.15
N CYS A 174 -1.62 17.73 12.85
CA CYS A 174 -2.44 16.69 12.23
C CYS A 174 -3.52 17.23 11.28
N ALA A 175 -4.07 18.43 11.53
CA ALA A 175 -4.99 19.07 10.59
C ALA A 175 -4.29 19.46 9.28
N ARG A 176 -3.12 20.12 9.37
CA ARG A 176 -2.29 20.44 8.19
C ARG A 176 -1.82 19.18 7.45
N TYR A 177 -1.48 18.11 8.18
CA TYR A 177 -1.16 16.81 7.58
C TYR A 177 -2.34 16.26 6.76
N ARG A 178 -3.58 16.38 7.27
CA ARG A 178 -4.78 16.00 6.52
C ARG A 178 -4.90 16.83 5.25
N GLU A 179 -4.78 18.16 5.32
CA GLU A 179 -4.86 19.06 4.16
C GLU A 179 -3.85 18.67 3.06
N VAL A 180 -2.59 18.45 3.44
CA VAL A 180 -1.52 17.98 2.53
C VAL A 180 -1.86 16.61 1.92
N ARG A 181 -2.38 15.68 2.72
CA ARG A 181 -2.77 14.33 2.27
C ARG A 181 -3.96 14.37 1.30
N GLU A 182 -4.95 15.23 1.51
CA GLU A 182 -6.07 15.37 0.58
C GLU A 182 -5.61 15.96 -0.76
N ALA A 183 -4.80 17.02 -0.70
CA ALA A 183 -4.29 17.73 -1.88
C ALA A 183 -3.33 16.90 -2.75
N LEU A 184 -2.43 16.12 -2.15
CA LEU A 184 -1.34 15.45 -2.88
C LEU A 184 -1.56 13.96 -3.15
N LEU A 185 -2.28 13.25 -2.28
CA LEU A 185 -2.41 11.79 -2.37
C LEU A 185 -3.86 11.33 -2.61
N SER A 186 -4.81 11.85 -1.84
CA SER A 186 -6.16 11.25 -1.79
C SER A 186 -6.93 11.50 -3.09
N SER A 187 -6.83 12.72 -3.64
CA SER A 187 -7.38 13.05 -4.96
C SER A 187 -6.71 12.25 -6.09
N ALA A 188 -5.39 12.04 -6.00
CA ALA A 188 -4.63 11.27 -6.99
C ALA A 188 -5.00 9.78 -6.99
N VAL A 189 -5.16 9.18 -5.80
CA VAL A 189 -5.62 7.79 -5.65
C VAL A 189 -7.07 7.65 -6.11
N ALA A 190 -7.96 8.58 -5.77
CA ALA A 190 -9.35 8.55 -6.24
C ALA A 190 -9.45 8.59 -7.78
N ALA A 191 -8.57 9.35 -8.45
CA ALA A 191 -8.50 9.43 -9.91
C ALA A 191 -8.02 8.14 -10.61
N THR A 192 -7.50 7.15 -9.87
CA THR A 192 -7.11 5.85 -10.46
C THR A 192 -8.29 4.94 -10.80
N GLY A 193 -9.50 5.26 -10.33
CA GLY A 193 -10.70 4.44 -10.55
C GLY A 193 -10.79 3.19 -9.65
N ILE A 194 -9.89 3.01 -8.67
CA ILE A 194 -10.01 1.95 -7.68
C ILE A 194 -11.24 2.21 -6.79
N ALA A 195 -12.17 1.26 -6.76
CA ALA A 195 -13.39 1.34 -5.97
C ALA A 195 -13.08 1.43 -4.44
N PRO A 196 -13.76 2.30 -3.66
CA PRO A 196 -13.59 2.38 -2.20
C PRO A 196 -13.82 1.06 -1.47
N GLU A 197 -14.73 0.23 -1.99
CA GLU A 197 -15.05 -1.11 -1.50
C GLU A 197 -13.83 -2.02 -1.67
N LYS A 198 -13.12 -1.92 -2.80
CA LYS A 198 -11.92 -2.72 -3.05
C LYS A 198 -10.75 -2.35 -2.14
N LEU A 199 -10.59 -1.06 -1.84
CA LEU A 199 -9.64 -0.60 -0.81
C LEU A 199 -10.01 -1.13 0.58
N SER A 200 -11.31 -1.24 0.86
CA SER A 200 -11.83 -1.76 2.14
C SER A 200 -11.60 -3.27 2.29
N GLU A 201 -11.78 -4.05 1.20
CA GLU A 201 -11.40 -5.47 1.12
C GLU A 201 -9.90 -5.66 1.36
N ILE A 202 -9.05 -4.92 0.63
CA ILE A 202 -7.59 -4.98 0.79
C ILE A 202 -7.19 -4.68 2.24
N ALA A 203 -7.79 -3.65 2.84
CA ALA A 203 -7.52 -3.32 4.25
C ALA A 203 -7.99 -4.43 5.22
N ALA A 204 -9.04 -5.19 4.91
CA ALA A 204 -9.47 -6.33 5.71
C ALA A 204 -8.50 -7.51 5.58
N VAL A 205 -8.04 -7.84 4.37
CA VAL A 205 -7.03 -8.87 4.13
C VAL A 205 -5.72 -8.53 4.84
N LEU A 206 -5.24 -7.29 4.75
CA LEU A 206 -4.01 -6.85 5.43
C LEU A 206 -4.08 -7.01 6.95
N ARG A 207 -5.23 -6.71 7.58
CA ARG A 207 -5.43 -6.92 9.03
C ARG A 207 -5.45 -8.40 9.41
N ALA A 208 -6.06 -9.26 8.58
CA ALA A 208 -6.06 -10.70 8.81
C ALA A 208 -4.64 -11.29 8.70
N LEU A 209 -3.90 -10.90 7.64
CA LEU A 209 -2.52 -11.32 7.44
C LEU A 209 -1.59 -10.86 8.58
N SER A 210 -1.75 -9.65 9.10
CA SER A 210 -0.99 -9.18 10.28
C SER A 210 -1.06 -10.20 11.43
N GLY A 211 -2.27 -10.58 11.85
CA GLY A 211 -2.45 -11.55 12.95
C GLY A 211 -1.88 -12.94 12.65
N HIS A 212 -1.84 -13.36 11.38
CA HIS A 212 -1.15 -14.59 10.98
C HIS A 212 0.37 -14.45 11.07
N TYR A 213 0.93 -13.31 10.64
CA TYR A 213 2.37 -13.04 10.78
C TYR A 213 2.80 -12.96 12.24
N ASP A 214 2.04 -12.33 13.12
CA ASP A 214 2.38 -12.24 14.56
C ASP A 214 2.37 -13.63 15.22
N GLN A 215 1.42 -14.48 14.84
CA GLN A 215 1.34 -15.86 15.33
C GLN A 215 2.50 -16.71 14.80
N ALA A 216 2.82 -16.59 13.51
CA ALA A 216 3.96 -17.28 12.89
C ALA A 216 5.30 -16.83 13.50
N ALA A 217 5.48 -15.53 13.76
CA ALA A 217 6.69 -14.97 14.37
C ALA A 217 6.91 -15.52 15.80
N ARG A 218 5.86 -15.59 16.62
CA ARG A 218 5.93 -16.20 17.96
C ARG A 218 6.26 -17.68 17.91
N SER A 219 5.68 -18.43 16.96
CA SER A 219 6.02 -19.84 16.76
C SER A 219 7.48 -19.99 16.30
N ALA A 220 7.96 -19.17 15.37
CA ALA A 220 9.34 -19.19 14.91
C ALA A 220 10.36 -18.85 16.01
N ALA A 221 10.02 -17.93 16.93
CA ALA A 221 10.85 -17.60 18.10
C ALA A 221 10.93 -18.73 19.15
N SER A 222 10.19 -19.82 18.99
CA SER A 222 10.22 -21.01 19.86
C SER A 222 10.86 -22.24 19.22
N LEU A 223 11.44 -22.10 18.02
CA LEU A 223 12.23 -23.11 17.30
C LEU A 223 13.72 -22.99 17.63
#